data_AF-A0AAN7HFY9-F1
#
_entry.id   AF-A0AAN7HFY9-F1
#
_cell.length_a   1.000
_cell.length_b   1.000
_cell.length_c   1.000
_cell.angle_alpha   90.00
_cell.angle_beta   90.00
_cell.angle_gamma   90.00
#
_symmetry.space_group_name_H-M   'P 1'
#
loop_
_entity.id
_entity.type
_entity.pdbx_description
1 polymer ?
#
loop_
_entity_poly.entity_id
_entity_poly.type
_entity_poly.pdbx_seq_one_letter_code
_entity_poly.pdbx_strand_id
1 'polypeptide(L)'
;MTWSDYSETNTDDWRKCQVSTCHRKHTGHTTRDNRRVYSNFCAHHTCWKIHPEHDGPGYYCSVPKKSDERYCSLHLKCGEEGCSRMGEWVGTAPSEDEYVRWFCREHRCTYPDCRSRATDRQQQRCAAHFIKCAVPACTRSAYLHRDGALDTVCAAHYSTQRCLWRDCTRHVSSRYCSAHGCRRPGCQRARGGCDGSGGHEYCIRHTCKTPGCRALARFEDTPSHCERHACARRSVSLGVQDSIPPSGLSWEELRAMYGGQPTATVIGGERERERERKRLSDDLERIRRRERELEAERARLERAREEREEAERIFVRYMAKANQDRW
;
A
#
# COMPACT_ATOMS: atom_id res chain seq x y z
N MET A 1 -74.67 26.13 -18.47
CA MET A 1 -73.54 25.48 -19.16
C MET A 1 -72.25 26.05 -18.58
N THR A 2 -71.71 25.40 -17.55
CA THR A 2 -70.45 25.76 -16.90
C THR A 2 -69.32 25.01 -17.59
N TRP A 3 -68.49 25.75 -18.33
CA TRP A 3 -67.27 25.23 -18.94
C TRP A 3 -66.23 25.03 -17.84
N SER A 4 -66.04 23.77 -17.43
CA SER A 4 -64.89 23.39 -16.62
C SER A 4 -63.67 23.32 -17.53
N ASP A 5 -62.85 24.37 -17.51
CA ASP A 5 -61.47 24.38 -18.01
C ASP A 5 -60.62 23.41 -17.19
N TYR A 6 -60.86 22.11 -17.38
CA TYR A 6 -59.93 21.06 -17.03
C TYR A 6 -58.84 21.09 -18.10
N SER A 7 -57.93 22.06 -17.99
CA SER A 7 -56.64 21.95 -18.64
C SER A 7 -55.94 20.78 -17.98
N GLU A 8 -55.90 19.65 -18.69
CA GLU A 8 -54.93 18.59 -18.46
C GLU A 8 -53.55 19.24 -18.58
N THR A 9 -53.08 19.79 -17.46
CA THR A 9 -51.69 20.19 -17.29
C THR A 9 -50.88 18.96 -17.67
N ASN A 10 -50.21 19.05 -18.81
CA ASN A 10 -49.29 18.04 -19.29
C ASN A 10 -48.25 17.84 -18.17
N THR A 11 -48.47 16.82 -17.34
CA THR A 11 -47.84 16.65 -16.02
C THR A 11 -46.38 16.25 -16.12
N ASP A 12 -45.89 15.99 -17.35
CA ASP A 12 -44.51 15.65 -17.66
C ASP A 12 -43.69 16.84 -18.18
N ASP A 13 -43.81 17.99 -17.50
CA ASP A 13 -42.76 19.00 -17.59
C ASP A 13 -41.51 18.44 -16.87
N TRP A 14 -40.72 17.66 -17.61
CA TRP A 14 -39.47 17.02 -17.17
C TRP A 14 -38.42 18.00 -16.64
N ARG A 15 -38.70 19.31 -16.65
CA ARG A 15 -37.87 20.37 -16.09
C ARG A 15 -38.26 20.74 -14.65
N LYS A 16 -39.41 20.28 -14.16
CA LYS A 16 -39.95 20.57 -12.82
C LYS A 16 -39.84 19.36 -11.90
N CYS A 17 -39.50 19.63 -10.64
CA CYS A 17 -39.39 18.64 -9.58
C CYS A 17 -40.61 17.70 -9.54
N GLN A 18 -40.37 16.40 -9.56
CA GLN A 18 -41.44 15.37 -9.54
C GLN A 18 -42.17 15.21 -8.18
N VAL A 19 -41.96 16.12 -7.22
CA VAL A 19 -42.71 16.12 -5.96
C VAL A 19 -43.99 16.90 -6.21
N SER A 20 -45.16 16.31 -5.95
CA SER A 20 -46.48 16.81 -6.37
C SER A 20 -46.78 18.28 -6.02
N THR A 21 -46.19 18.81 -4.95
CA THR A 21 -46.38 20.19 -4.47
C THR A 21 -45.21 21.13 -4.80
N CYS A 22 -44.22 20.67 -5.55
CA CYS A 22 -42.99 21.41 -5.83
C CYS A 22 -42.85 21.76 -7.32
N HIS A 23 -42.81 23.06 -7.62
CA HIS A 23 -42.62 23.54 -9.00
C HIS A 23 -41.20 24.06 -9.27
N ARG A 24 -40.24 23.74 -8.39
CA ARG A 24 -38.85 24.20 -8.53
C ARG A 24 -38.14 23.42 -9.65
N LYS A 25 -37.15 24.07 -10.28
CA LYS A 25 -36.31 23.46 -11.32
C LYS A 25 -35.46 22.31 -10.77
N HIS A 26 -35.19 21.33 -11.62
CA HIS A 26 -34.25 20.25 -11.33
C HIS A 26 -32.85 20.76 -11.01
N THR A 27 -32.15 20.00 -10.16
CA THR A 27 -30.73 20.21 -9.90
C THR A 27 -29.90 19.20 -10.68
N GLY A 28 -28.63 19.53 -10.93
CA GLY A 28 -27.66 18.59 -11.48
C GLY A 28 -26.27 18.89 -10.95
N HIS A 29 -25.35 17.96 -11.16
CA HIS A 29 -23.92 18.16 -10.91
C HIS A 29 -23.12 17.79 -12.13
N THR A 30 -21.97 18.44 -12.30
CA THR A 30 -20.99 18.07 -13.31
C THR A 30 -20.02 17.08 -12.68
N THR A 31 -19.88 15.88 -13.26
CA THR A 31 -18.92 14.86 -12.82
C THR A 31 -17.49 15.27 -13.19
N ARG A 32 -16.50 14.51 -12.70
CA ARG A 32 -15.08 14.69 -13.05
C ARG A 32 -14.82 14.63 -14.56
N ASP A 33 -15.59 13.82 -15.29
CA ASP A 33 -15.50 13.68 -16.75
C ASP A 33 -16.26 14.78 -17.52
N ASN A 34 -16.61 15.88 -16.84
CA ASN A 34 -17.37 17.00 -17.39
C ASN A 34 -18.75 16.63 -17.93
N ARG A 35 -19.30 15.48 -17.52
CA ARG A 35 -20.67 15.07 -17.87
C ARG A 35 -21.65 15.64 -16.85
N ARG A 36 -22.77 16.17 -17.31
CA ARG A 36 -23.83 16.65 -16.41
C ARG A 36 -24.79 15.53 -16.10
N VAL A 37 -24.94 15.25 -14.81
CA VAL A 37 -25.95 14.34 -14.27
C VAL A 37 -27.07 15.19 -13.69
N TYR A 38 -28.30 14.94 -14.15
CA TYR A 38 -29.50 15.64 -13.67
C TYR A 38 -30.29 14.74 -12.72
N SER A 39 -30.84 15.36 -11.68
CA SER A 39 -31.81 14.74 -10.77
C SER A 39 -33.23 15.00 -11.27
N ASN A 40 -34.15 14.06 -11.01
CA ASN A 40 -35.59 14.26 -11.22
C ASN A 40 -36.23 15.18 -10.16
N PHE A 41 -35.41 15.76 -9.29
CA PHE A 41 -35.85 16.58 -8.17
C PHE A 41 -35.08 17.90 -8.13
N CYS A 42 -35.65 18.91 -7.47
CA CYS A 42 -34.93 20.16 -7.19
C CYS A 42 -33.88 19.95 -6.09
N ALA A 43 -33.05 20.96 -5.81
CA ALA A 43 -32.00 20.88 -4.78
C ALA A 43 -32.53 20.53 -3.36
N HIS A 44 -33.78 20.87 -3.05
CA HIS A 44 -34.41 20.58 -1.76
C HIS A 44 -35.02 19.18 -1.67
N HIS A 45 -35.26 18.51 -2.79
CA HIS A 45 -35.85 17.17 -2.80
C HIS A 45 -34.86 16.12 -3.32
N THR A 46 -33.74 16.52 -3.92
CA THR A 46 -32.70 15.61 -4.39
C THR A 46 -31.96 14.98 -3.22
N CYS A 47 -31.95 13.65 -3.18
CA CYS A 47 -30.98 12.91 -2.38
C CYS A 47 -29.62 12.98 -3.09
N TRP A 48 -28.61 13.51 -2.40
CA TRP A 48 -27.27 13.70 -2.97
C TRP A 48 -26.46 12.40 -3.16
N LYS A 49 -27.09 11.22 -2.99
CA LYS A 49 -26.44 9.95 -3.31
C LYS A 49 -26.45 9.75 -4.82
N ILE A 50 -25.28 9.59 -5.40
CA ILE A 50 -25.07 9.31 -6.82
C ILE A 50 -24.63 7.85 -6.96
N HIS A 51 -25.21 7.14 -7.93
CA HIS A 51 -24.86 5.76 -8.29
C HIS A 51 -24.03 5.79 -9.57
N PRO A 52 -23.00 4.94 -9.73
CA PRO A 52 -22.26 4.86 -10.97
C PRO A 52 -23.15 4.18 -12.00
N GLU A 53 -22.93 4.49 -13.26
CA GLU A 53 -23.31 3.57 -14.31
C GLU A 53 -22.00 3.01 -14.88
N HIS A 54 -21.88 1.68 -14.98
CA HIS A 54 -20.62 1.01 -15.34
C HIS A 54 -19.98 1.58 -16.62
N ASP A 55 -20.81 2.12 -17.53
CA ASP A 55 -20.41 2.76 -18.78
C ASP A 55 -21.03 4.16 -19.00
N GLY A 56 -21.64 4.76 -17.97
CA GLY A 56 -22.57 5.89 -18.14
C GLY A 56 -22.39 7.06 -17.17
N PRO A 57 -23.06 8.20 -17.44
CA PRO A 57 -23.20 9.26 -16.45
C PRO A 57 -24.01 8.69 -15.29
N GLY A 58 -23.39 8.56 -14.12
CA GLY A 58 -24.09 8.06 -12.92
C GLY A 58 -25.41 8.77 -12.66
N TYR A 59 -26.29 8.21 -11.84
CA TYR A 59 -27.63 8.76 -11.59
C TYR A 59 -27.87 9.07 -10.12
N TYR A 60 -28.70 10.09 -9.85
CA TYR A 60 -29.13 10.38 -8.48
C TYR A 60 -30.13 9.33 -7.98
N CYS A 61 -30.18 9.14 -6.66
CA CYS A 61 -31.25 8.37 -6.03
C CYS A 61 -32.63 8.90 -6.43
N SER A 62 -33.52 7.99 -6.86
CA SER A 62 -34.89 8.28 -7.29
C SER A 62 -35.86 8.58 -6.14
N VAL A 63 -35.42 8.49 -4.88
CA VAL A 63 -36.27 8.75 -3.71
C VAL A 63 -36.05 10.18 -3.24
N PRO A 64 -37.09 11.04 -3.24
CA PRO A 64 -36.94 12.39 -2.76
C PRO A 64 -36.69 12.42 -1.26
N LYS A 65 -35.89 13.38 -0.78
CA LYS A 65 -35.71 13.63 0.64
C LYS A 65 -36.88 14.45 1.21
N LYS A 66 -37.17 14.28 2.51
CA LYS A 66 -38.33 14.89 3.20
C LYS A 66 -38.00 16.16 3.99
N SER A 67 -36.73 16.45 4.19
CA SER A 67 -36.18 17.42 5.14
C SER A 67 -35.02 18.19 4.52
N ASP A 68 -34.45 19.14 5.27
CA ASP A 68 -33.19 19.81 4.90
C ASP A 68 -31.95 18.90 4.97
N GLU A 69 -32.11 17.61 5.29
CA GLU A 69 -31.03 16.62 5.31
C GLU A 69 -30.39 16.45 3.92
N ARG A 70 -29.18 15.91 3.84
CA ARG A 70 -28.50 15.73 2.55
C ARG A 70 -29.00 14.51 1.76
N TYR A 71 -29.58 13.52 2.42
CA TYR A 71 -29.94 12.24 1.81
C TYR A 71 -31.40 11.86 2.11
N CYS A 72 -31.97 10.96 1.32
CA CYS A 72 -33.29 10.41 1.61
C CYS A 72 -33.24 9.46 2.81
N SER A 73 -34.40 9.14 3.38
CA SER A 73 -34.51 8.26 4.55
C SER A 73 -33.90 6.88 4.35
N LEU A 74 -33.84 6.38 3.12
CA LEU A 74 -33.18 5.11 2.79
C LEU A 74 -31.66 5.22 2.95
N HIS A 75 -31.07 6.31 2.45
CA HIS A 75 -29.62 6.52 2.46
C HIS A 75 -29.07 7.07 3.78
N LEU A 76 -29.95 7.59 4.64
CA LEU A 76 -29.63 7.94 6.03
C LEU A 76 -29.65 6.73 6.97
N LYS A 77 -30.34 5.64 6.60
CA LYS A 77 -30.43 4.43 7.43
C LYS A 77 -29.12 3.65 7.40
N CYS A 78 -28.80 3.05 8.55
CA CYS A 78 -27.69 2.12 8.66
C CYS A 78 -27.89 0.93 7.71
N GLY A 79 -26.82 0.54 7.01
CA GLY A 79 -26.83 -0.58 6.09
C GLY A 79 -26.88 -1.96 6.77
N GLU A 80 -26.77 -2.02 8.10
CA GLU A 80 -26.96 -3.24 8.88
C GLU A 80 -28.46 -3.55 8.99
N GLU A 81 -28.83 -4.78 8.65
CA GLU A 81 -30.21 -5.26 8.76
C GLU A 81 -30.72 -5.14 10.21
N GLY A 82 -31.91 -4.55 10.36
CA GLY A 82 -32.54 -4.33 11.67
C GLY A 82 -31.99 -3.14 12.48
N CYS A 83 -30.95 -2.45 12.01
CA CYS A 83 -30.45 -1.26 12.73
C CYS A 83 -31.34 -0.03 12.45
N SER A 84 -31.94 0.53 13.50
CA SER A 84 -32.81 1.72 13.41
C SER A 84 -32.06 3.05 13.40
N ARG A 85 -30.72 3.04 13.53
CA ARG A 85 -29.92 4.26 13.55
C ARG A 85 -29.95 4.95 12.20
N MET A 86 -30.06 6.26 12.24
CA MET A 86 -29.95 7.15 11.10
C MET A 86 -28.77 8.11 11.30
N GLY A 87 -28.15 8.55 10.21
CA GLY A 87 -27.09 9.55 10.28
C GLY A 87 -26.58 9.95 8.91
N GLU A 88 -25.79 11.02 8.90
CA GLU A 88 -25.21 11.55 7.68
C GLU A 88 -23.86 10.90 7.37
N TRP A 89 -23.52 10.88 6.09
CA TRP A 89 -22.19 10.55 5.62
C TRP A 89 -21.18 11.60 6.07
N VAL A 90 -20.31 11.22 7.01
CA VAL A 90 -19.19 12.04 7.45
C VAL A 90 -18.01 11.73 6.52
N GLY A 91 -17.87 12.50 5.45
CA GLY A 91 -16.78 12.36 4.49
C GLY A 91 -16.58 13.65 3.71
N THR A 92 -15.37 14.18 3.74
CA THR A 92 -14.99 15.50 3.19
C THR A 92 -14.76 15.53 1.68
N ALA A 93 -14.86 14.40 0.97
CA ALA A 93 -14.75 14.38 -0.47
C ALA A 93 -15.51 13.18 -1.07
N PRO A 94 -15.99 13.30 -2.32
CA PRO A 94 -16.39 12.17 -3.15
C PRO A 94 -15.14 11.35 -3.47
N SER A 95 -14.71 10.52 -2.52
CA SER A 95 -13.77 9.43 -2.78
C SER A 95 -14.49 8.38 -3.62
N GLU A 96 -13.79 7.79 -4.58
CA GLU A 96 -14.30 6.85 -5.61
C GLU A 96 -15.14 5.67 -5.04
N ASP A 97 -15.04 5.40 -3.73
CA ASP A 97 -15.91 4.48 -2.97
C ASP A 97 -17.29 5.07 -2.58
N GLU A 98 -17.90 5.88 -3.46
CA GLU A 98 -19.17 6.58 -3.18
C GLU A 98 -20.39 5.63 -3.10
N TYR A 99 -20.20 4.32 -3.26
CA TYR A 99 -21.27 3.31 -3.32
C TYR A 99 -21.48 2.52 -2.04
N VAL A 100 -20.61 2.71 -1.07
CA VAL A 100 -20.74 2.01 0.21
C VAL A 100 -22.03 2.49 0.89
N ARG A 101 -22.76 1.58 1.56
CA ARG A 101 -23.92 1.92 2.40
C ARG A 101 -23.42 2.61 3.67
N TRP A 102 -24.22 3.54 4.23
CA TRP A 102 -23.81 4.18 5.49
C TRP A 102 -23.88 3.14 6.60
N PHE A 103 -22.83 3.02 7.42
CA PHE A 103 -22.87 2.20 8.62
C PHE A 103 -22.67 3.10 9.85
N CYS A 104 -23.51 2.92 10.86
CA CYS A 104 -23.37 3.65 12.12
C CYS A 104 -22.06 3.25 12.83
N ARG A 105 -21.65 3.99 13.87
CA ARG A 105 -20.38 3.76 14.57
C ARG A 105 -20.18 2.33 15.10
N GLU A 106 -21.26 1.61 15.41
CA GLU A 106 -21.21 0.24 15.91
C GLU A 106 -21.10 -0.83 14.82
N HIS A 107 -21.51 -0.50 13.59
CA HIS A 107 -21.53 -1.42 12.45
C HIS A 107 -20.51 -1.08 11.37
N ARG A 108 -19.83 0.08 11.48
CA ARG A 108 -18.74 0.45 10.58
C ARG A 108 -17.43 -0.14 11.06
N CYS A 109 -16.52 -0.35 10.11
CA CYS A 109 -15.15 -0.70 10.44
C CYS A 109 -14.47 0.44 11.23
N THR A 110 -13.73 0.09 12.29
CA THR A 110 -12.93 1.02 13.10
C THR A 110 -11.56 1.33 12.51
N TYR A 111 -11.20 0.72 11.38
CA TYR A 111 -9.94 1.05 10.70
C TYR A 111 -10.04 2.48 10.14
N PRO A 112 -9.00 3.32 10.29
CA PRO A 112 -9.01 4.70 9.80
C PRO A 112 -9.50 4.77 8.35
N ASP A 113 -10.45 5.67 8.09
CA ASP A 113 -11.06 5.92 6.78
C ASP A 113 -11.82 4.74 6.13
N CYS A 114 -11.87 3.57 6.77
CA CYS A 114 -12.67 2.45 6.26
C CYS A 114 -14.16 2.67 6.55
N ARG A 115 -14.95 2.68 5.49
CA ARG A 115 -16.41 2.89 5.57
C ARG A 115 -17.22 1.61 5.41
N SER A 116 -16.55 0.47 5.23
CA SER A 116 -17.18 -0.83 5.04
C SER A 116 -17.87 -1.34 6.31
N ARG A 117 -18.83 -2.25 6.13
CA ARG A 117 -19.48 -3.01 7.21
C ARG A 117 -18.43 -3.77 8.04
N ALA A 118 -18.49 -3.67 9.35
CA ALA A 118 -17.76 -4.56 10.24
C ALA A 118 -18.36 -5.97 10.13
N THR A 119 -17.55 -6.92 9.67
CA THR A 119 -17.94 -8.33 9.59
C THR A 119 -17.73 -9.03 10.93
N ASP A 120 -16.72 -8.60 11.68
CA ASP A 120 -16.49 -9.05 13.05
C ASP A 120 -16.92 -7.98 14.05
N ARG A 121 -17.94 -8.30 14.87
CA ARG A 121 -18.48 -7.37 15.88
C ARG A 121 -17.54 -7.20 17.07
N GLN A 122 -16.66 -8.17 17.35
CA GLN A 122 -15.74 -8.08 18.48
C GLN A 122 -14.64 -7.06 18.24
N GLN A 123 -14.06 -7.04 17.04
CA GLN A 123 -13.04 -6.06 16.66
C GLN A 123 -13.61 -4.83 15.93
N GLN A 124 -14.88 -4.89 15.54
CA GLN A 124 -15.51 -3.92 14.65
C GLN A 124 -14.67 -3.69 13.39
N ARG A 125 -14.27 -4.78 12.71
CA ARG A 125 -13.48 -4.69 11.46
C ARG A 125 -14.16 -5.42 10.31
N CYS A 126 -13.98 -4.88 9.10
CA CYS A 126 -14.45 -5.51 7.87
C CYS A 126 -13.52 -6.65 7.45
N ALA A 127 -13.94 -7.46 6.49
CA ALA A 127 -13.16 -8.61 6.00
C ALA A 127 -11.75 -8.22 5.50
N ALA A 128 -11.61 -7.05 4.87
CA ALA A 128 -10.32 -6.54 4.38
C ALA A 128 -9.37 -6.13 5.51
N HIS A 129 -9.91 -5.65 6.64
CA HIS A 129 -9.13 -5.21 7.80
C HIS A 129 -9.14 -6.24 8.95
N PHE A 130 -9.69 -7.43 8.70
CA PHE A 130 -9.71 -8.52 9.66
C PHE A 130 -8.38 -9.27 9.59
N ILE A 131 -7.54 -9.09 10.60
CA ILE A 131 -6.24 -9.76 10.70
C ILE A 131 -6.38 -10.96 11.65
N LYS A 132 -6.02 -12.15 11.15
CA LYS A 132 -5.91 -13.36 11.99
C LYS A 132 -4.56 -13.41 12.69
N CYS A 133 -4.50 -14.14 13.80
CA CYS A 133 -3.25 -14.43 14.47
C CYS A 133 -2.26 -15.12 13.50
N ALA A 134 -1.03 -14.62 13.44
CA ALA A 134 0.04 -15.15 12.61
C ALA A 134 0.62 -16.49 13.11
N VAL A 135 0.18 -16.98 14.29
CA VAL A 135 0.63 -18.27 14.83
C VAL A 135 -0.01 -19.40 14.02
N PRO A 136 0.78 -20.35 13.49
CA PRO A 136 0.25 -21.49 12.75
C PRO A 136 -0.87 -22.22 13.50
N ALA A 137 -1.92 -22.60 12.78
CA ALA A 137 -3.14 -23.23 13.29
C ALA A 137 -3.99 -22.37 14.27
N CYS A 138 -3.60 -21.13 14.58
CA CYS A 138 -4.44 -20.25 15.39
C CYS A 138 -5.50 -19.56 14.52
N THR A 139 -6.77 -19.85 14.76
CA THR A 139 -7.91 -19.20 14.07
C THR A 139 -8.41 -17.95 14.77
N ARG A 140 -7.84 -17.61 15.94
CA ARG A 140 -8.22 -16.43 16.71
C ARG A 140 -7.81 -15.16 15.97
N SER A 141 -8.58 -14.10 16.17
CA SER A 141 -8.31 -12.80 15.62
C SER A 141 -7.13 -12.11 16.32
N ALA A 142 -6.42 -11.26 15.60
CA ALA A 142 -5.27 -10.50 16.11
C ALA A 142 -5.67 -9.60 17.30
N TYR A 143 -4.75 -9.39 18.25
CA TYR A 143 -5.04 -8.55 19.40
C TYR A 143 -5.14 -7.08 18.99
N LEU A 144 -6.19 -6.40 19.46
CA LEU A 144 -6.40 -4.97 19.26
C LEU A 144 -5.99 -4.22 20.53
N HIS A 145 -5.04 -3.32 20.39
CA HIS A 145 -4.60 -2.45 21.48
C HIS A 145 -5.61 -1.33 21.74
N ARG A 146 -5.52 -0.70 22.92
CA ARG A 146 -6.41 0.41 23.31
C ARG A 146 -6.27 1.65 22.43
N ASP A 147 -5.13 1.81 21.76
CA ASP A 147 -4.84 2.89 20.80
C ASP A 147 -5.38 2.58 19.38
N GLY A 148 -5.96 1.40 19.17
CA GLY A 148 -6.49 0.95 17.88
C GLY A 148 -5.48 0.24 16.99
N ALA A 149 -4.22 0.11 17.42
CA ALA A 149 -3.22 -0.68 16.70
C ALA A 149 -3.54 -2.18 16.78
N LEU A 150 -3.37 -2.91 15.68
CA LEU A 150 -3.50 -4.36 15.63
C LEU A 150 -2.11 -5.00 15.75
N ASP A 151 -1.99 -5.99 16.64
CA ASP A 151 -0.82 -6.86 16.66
C ASP A 151 -0.94 -7.95 15.56
N THR A 152 0.15 -8.65 15.30
CA THR A 152 0.17 -9.84 14.45
C THR A 152 -0.31 -11.09 15.18
N VAL A 153 -0.44 -11.06 16.51
CA VAL A 153 -0.82 -12.23 17.33
C VAL A 153 -2.07 -11.96 18.15
N CYS A 154 -2.83 -13.02 18.49
CA CYS A 154 -4.02 -12.90 19.34
C CYS A 154 -3.64 -12.69 20.81
N ALA A 155 -4.60 -12.29 21.65
CA ALA A 155 -4.39 -12.04 23.08
C ALA A 155 -3.73 -13.22 23.83
N ALA A 156 -4.05 -14.45 23.44
CA ALA A 156 -3.48 -15.66 24.05
C ALA A 156 -2.02 -15.90 23.68
N HIS A 157 -1.60 -15.47 22.49
CA HIS A 157 -0.21 -15.54 22.04
C HIS A 157 0.58 -14.27 22.36
N TYR A 158 -0.11 -13.17 22.66
CA TYR A 158 0.48 -11.89 23.02
C TYR A 158 1.43 -12.00 24.23
N SER A 159 1.07 -12.79 25.24
CA SER A 159 1.91 -12.98 26.43
C SER A 159 3.09 -13.94 26.21
N THR A 160 2.95 -14.90 25.29
CA THR A 160 3.96 -15.96 25.06
C THR A 160 4.98 -15.60 23.98
N GLN A 161 4.66 -14.63 23.11
CA GLN A 161 5.55 -14.15 22.05
C GLN A 161 6.36 -12.90 22.43
N ARG A 162 6.93 -12.91 23.63
CA ARG A 162 7.90 -11.90 24.06
C ARG A 162 9.30 -12.34 23.67
N CYS A 163 10.14 -11.37 23.37
CA CYS A 163 11.56 -11.62 23.16
C CYS A 163 12.13 -12.33 24.40
N LEU A 164 12.74 -13.50 24.23
CA LEU A 164 13.40 -14.27 25.30
C LEU A 164 14.67 -13.57 25.87
N TRP A 165 14.94 -12.34 25.45
CA TRP A 165 16.07 -11.56 25.95
C TRP A 165 15.66 -10.91 27.26
N ARG A 166 16.55 -10.97 28.27
CA ARG A 166 16.28 -10.43 29.61
C ARG A 166 15.85 -8.95 29.51
N ASP A 167 14.74 -8.62 30.17
CA ASP A 167 14.15 -7.27 30.24
C ASP A 167 13.69 -6.67 28.88
N CYS A 168 13.65 -7.47 27.81
CA CYS A 168 13.10 -7.02 26.54
C CYS A 168 11.58 -7.20 26.50
N THR A 169 10.86 -6.10 26.38
CA THR A 169 9.39 -6.09 26.26
C THR A 169 8.90 -6.15 24.81
N ARG A 170 9.81 -6.26 23.82
CA ARG A 170 9.43 -6.27 22.39
C ARG A 170 8.77 -7.61 22.02
N HIS A 171 7.71 -7.52 21.22
CA HIS A 171 6.98 -8.65 20.65
C HIS A 171 7.61 -9.13 19.35
N VAL A 172 7.53 -10.45 19.14
CA VAL A 172 8.40 -11.13 18.17
C VAL A 172 7.70 -12.33 17.56
N SER A 173 7.77 -12.48 16.24
CA SER A 173 7.33 -13.71 15.56
C SER A 173 8.33 -14.87 15.71
N SER A 174 9.48 -14.64 16.34
CA SER A 174 10.55 -15.61 16.57
C SER A 174 10.96 -15.60 18.05
N ARG A 175 11.88 -16.47 18.49
CA ARG A 175 12.36 -16.46 19.89
C ARG A 175 12.94 -15.12 20.36
N TYR A 176 13.48 -14.31 19.44
CA TYR A 176 14.11 -13.03 19.75
C TYR A 176 13.65 -11.93 18.78
N CYS A 177 13.72 -10.66 19.21
CA CYS A 177 13.29 -9.53 18.37
C CYS A 177 14.33 -9.22 17.31
N SER A 178 13.98 -8.41 16.31
CA SER A 178 14.94 -7.99 15.29
C SER A 178 16.19 -7.30 15.86
N ALA A 179 16.12 -6.77 17.09
CA ALA A 179 17.28 -6.20 17.80
C ALA A 179 18.12 -7.24 18.56
N HIS A 180 17.52 -8.37 18.98
CA HIS A 180 18.17 -9.39 19.83
C HIS A 180 18.39 -10.73 19.11
N GLY A 181 17.77 -10.96 17.97
CA GLY A 181 17.88 -12.15 17.14
C GLY A 181 19.01 -12.04 16.12
N CYS A 182 19.64 -13.17 15.83
CA CYS A 182 20.67 -13.27 14.79
C CYS A 182 20.11 -12.79 13.44
N ARG A 183 20.83 -11.90 12.74
CA ARG A 183 20.42 -11.43 11.40
C ARG A 183 20.49 -12.49 10.29
N ARG A 184 21.06 -13.67 10.54
CA ARG A 184 21.10 -14.75 9.54
C ARG A 184 19.68 -15.27 9.29
N PRO A 185 19.19 -15.29 8.04
CA PRO A 185 17.89 -15.88 7.71
C PRO A 185 17.75 -17.30 8.28
N GLY A 186 16.61 -17.59 8.92
CA GLY A 186 16.33 -18.90 9.53
C GLY A 186 16.99 -19.17 10.89
N CYS A 187 17.93 -18.34 11.36
CA CYS A 187 18.55 -18.54 12.66
C CYS A 187 17.69 -18.01 13.81
N GLN A 188 17.22 -18.89 14.70
CA GLN A 188 16.41 -18.51 15.87
C GLN A 188 17.22 -18.21 17.14
N ARG A 189 18.55 -18.05 17.03
CA ARG A 189 19.43 -17.81 18.18
C ARG A 189 19.55 -16.32 18.49
N ALA A 190 19.79 -16.02 19.76
CA ALA A 190 20.13 -14.69 20.24
C ALA A 190 21.46 -14.21 19.61
N ARG A 191 21.61 -12.89 19.41
CA ARG A 191 22.90 -12.27 19.06
C ARG A 191 23.95 -12.59 20.13
N GLY A 192 25.20 -12.75 19.71
CA GLY A 192 26.29 -13.08 20.63
C GLY A 192 26.58 -11.88 21.55
N GLY A 193 26.46 -12.06 22.86
CA GLY A 193 26.67 -10.99 23.85
C GLY A 193 25.56 -11.00 24.90
N CYS A 194 25.63 -11.92 25.86
CA CYS A 194 24.68 -12.01 26.98
C CYS A 194 24.86 -10.89 28.03
N ASP A 195 25.87 -10.05 27.87
CA ASP A 195 26.28 -8.98 28.78
C ASP A 195 25.66 -7.62 28.47
N GLY A 196 24.78 -7.52 27.47
CA GLY A 196 24.17 -6.24 27.08
C GLY A 196 25.12 -5.34 26.27
N SER A 197 26.32 -5.81 25.95
CA SER A 197 27.27 -5.17 25.04
C SER A 197 26.79 -5.34 23.60
N GLY A 198 25.79 -4.55 23.19
CA GLY A 198 25.03 -4.65 21.94
C GLY A 198 25.81 -4.46 20.62
N GLY A 199 26.91 -5.18 20.41
CA GLY A 199 27.82 -4.98 19.29
C GLY A 199 27.76 -6.02 18.15
N HIS A 200 27.14 -7.18 18.36
CA HIS A 200 27.16 -8.26 17.37
C HIS A 200 25.83 -8.41 16.64
N GLU A 201 25.86 -8.35 15.30
CA GLU A 201 24.67 -8.57 14.47
C GLU A 201 24.26 -10.05 14.37
N TYR A 202 25.18 -10.94 14.71
CA TYR A 202 25.07 -12.40 14.54
C TYR A 202 25.22 -13.13 15.88
N CYS A 203 24.68 -14.35 15.97
CA CYS A 203 24.87 -15.21 17.14
C CYS A 203 26.32 -15.74 17.19
N ILE A 204 26.75 -16.28 18.33
CA ILE A 204 28.13 -16.80 18.50
C ILE A 204 28.54 -17.88 17.47
N ARG A 205 27.56 -18.60 16.89
CA ARG A 205 27.83 -19.55 15.79
C ARG A 205 28.06 -18.89 14.43
N HIS A 206 27.54 -17.69 14.24
CA HIS A 206 27.56 -16.95 12.98
C HIS A 206 28.53 -15.75 13.03
N THR A 207 29.16 -15.50 14.18
CA THR A 207 30.21 -14.49 14.31
C THR A 207 31.58 -15.13 14.05
N CYS A 208 32.47 -14.42 13.35
CA CYS A 208 33.85 -14.82 13.18
C CYS A 208 34.56 -15.05 14.53
N LYS A 209 35.27 -16.17 14.69
CA LYS A 209 35.98 -16.50 15.93
C LYS A 209 37.20 -15.64 16.24
N THR A 210 37.72 -14.89 15.26
CA THR A 210 38.82 -13.94 15.48
C THR A 210 38.40 -12.86 16.50
N PRO A 211 39.13 -12.69 17.62
CA PRO A 211 38.83 -11.66 18.61
C PRO A 211 38.66 -10.27 17.97
N GLY A 212 37.58 -9.57 18.34
CA GLY A 212 37.25 -8.25 17.80
C GLY A 212 36.61 -8.23 16.41
N CYS A 213 36.50 -9.37 15.70
CA CYS A 213 35.85 -9.42 14.40
C CYS A 213 34.33 -9.56 14.52
N ARG A 214 33.58 -8.65 13.89
CA ARG A 214 32.10 -8.65 13.89
C ARG A 214 31.48 -9.22 12.61
N ALA A 215 32.29 -9.68 11.66
CA ALA A 215 31.83 -10.17 10.37
C ALA A 215 31.14 -11.55 10.47
N LEU A 216 30.23 -11.81 9.54
CA LEU A 216 29.55 -13.09 9.37
C LEU A 216 30.58 -14.20 9.06
N ALA A 217 30.47 -15.32 9.77
CA ALA A 217 31.31 -16.48 9.53
C ALA A 217 30.89 -17.20 8.23
N ARG A 218 31.88 -17.62 7.43
CA ARG A 218 31.64 -18.14 6.07
C ARG A 218 30.98 -19.53 6.02
N PHE A 219 31.21 -20.38 7.02
CA PHE A 219 30.76 -21.79 7.04
C PHE A 219 29.89 -22.07 8.27
N GLU A 220 28.84 -22.89 8.15
CA GLU A 220 27.86 -23.14 9.23
C GLU A 220 28.32 -24.18 10.27
N ASP A 221 29.16 -25.11 9.83
CA ASP A 221 29.39 -26.39 10.52
C ASP A 221 30.82 -26.57 11.05
N THR A 222 31.69 -25.57 10.89
CA THR A 222 33.09 -25.62 11.35
C THR A 222 33.46 -24.36 12.13
N PRO A 223 34.61 -24.33 12.84
CA PRO A 223 35.17 -23.11 13.44
C PRO A 223 35.43 -22.03 12.38
N SER A 224 34.37 -21.34 11.98
CA SER A 224 34.34 -20.54 10.77
C SER A 224 34.83 -19.13 11.05
N HIS A 225 35.89 -18.79 10.33
CA HIS A 225 36.40 -17.44 10.21
C HIS A 225 35.57 -16.71 9.14
N CYS A 226 35.49 -15.38 9.18
CA CYS A 226 34.94 -14.62 8.06
C CYS A 226 35.85 -14.76 6.83
N GLU A 227 35.40 -14.31 5.67
CA GLU A 227 36.17 -14.39 4.43
C GLU A 227 37.60 -13.84 4.56
N ARG A 228 37.76 -12.70 5.23
CA ARG A 228 39.06 -12.08 5.51
C ARG A 228 39.99 -12.95 6.35
N HIS A 229 39.47 -13.62 7.37
CA HIS A 229 40.27 -14.41 8.30
C HIS A 229 40.37 -15.90 7.92
N ALA A 230 39.53 -16.38 7.00
CA ALA A 230 39.62 -17.73 6.45
C ALA A 230 40.88 -17.89 5.58
N CYS A 231 41.26 -16.85 4.83
CA CYS A 231 42.48 -16.86 4.01
C CYS A 231 43.76 -16.88 4.86
N ALA A 232 43.79 -16.16 5.99
CA ALA A 232 44.96 -16.08 6.87
C ALA A 232 45.38 -17.41 7.52
N ARG A 233 44.47 -18.40 7.60
CA ARG A 233 44.79 -19.74 8.12
C ARG A 233 45.19 -20.74 7.04
N ARG A 234 44.74 -20.55 5.79
CA ARG A 234 45.13 -21.44 4.68
C ARG A 234 46.60 -21.29 4.30
N SER A 235 47.18 -20.11 4.45
CA SER A 235 48.59 -19.84 4.16
C SER A 235 49.59 -20.49 5.11
N VAL A 236 49.15 -20.99 6.28
CA VAL A 236 50.04 -21.67 7.24
C VAL A 236 49.88 -23.19 7.22
N SER A 237 48.79 -23.70 6.62
CA SER A 237 48.44 -25.14 6.69
C SER A 237 48.76 -25.91 5.41
N LEU A 238 49.08 -25.23 4.31
CA LEU A 238 49.70 -25.86 3.16
C LEU A 238 51.20 -25.70 3.33
N GLY A 239 51.86 -26.75 3.83
CA GLY A 239 53.29 -26.94 3.65
C GLY A 239 53.58 -27.07 2.16
N VAL A 240 53.55 -25.94 1.45
CA VAL A 240 54.09 -25.83 0.09
C VAL A 240 55.59 -25.90 0.28
N GLN A 241 56.11 -27.13 0.27
CA GLN A 241 57.43 -27.36 -0.27
C GLN A 241 57.41 -26.77 -1.68
N ASP A 242 58.34 -25.86 -1.93
CA ASP A 242 58.68 -25.30 -3.23
C ASP A 242 58.95 -26.44 -4.23
N SER A 243 57.88 -26.99 -4.79
CA SER A 243 57.94 -27.85 -5.96
C SER A 243 57.80 -26.91 -7.15
N ILE A 244 58.95 -26.32 -7.48
CA ILE A 244 59.24 -25.72 -8.77
C ILE A 244 58.69 -26.70 -9.83
N PRO A 245 57.73 -26.28 -10.68
CA PRO A 245 57.29 -27.14 -11.76
C PRO A 245 58.51 -27.46 -12.63
N PRO A 246 58.72 -28.72 -13.05
CA PRO A 246 59.89 -29.10 -13.83
C PRO A 246 59.94 -28.24 -15.09
N SER A 247 60.95 -27.38 -15.14
CA SER A 247 61.32 -26.55 -16.27
C SER A 247 61.54 -27.46 -17.47
N GLY A 248 60.66 -27.42 -18.46
CA GLY A 248 60.85 -28.21 -19.67
C GLY A 248 59.69 -28.26 -20.64
N LEU A 249 58.45 -28.03 -20.18
CA LEU A 249 57.30 -28.02 -21.09
C LEU A 249 56.97 -26.60 -21.52
N SER A 250 57.00 -26.36 -22.82
CA SER A 250 56.58 -25.09 -23.40
C SER A 250 55.08 -24.88 -23.17
N TRP A 251 54.64 -23.62 -23.16
CA TRP A 251 53.20 -23.29 -23.08
C TRP A 251 52.39 -23.94 -24.22
N GLU A 252 53.01 -24.26 -25.35
CA GLU A 252 52.38 -24.99 -26.46
C GLU A 252 52.18 -26.47 -26.15
N GLU A 253 53.09 -27.13 -25.42
CA GLU A 253 52.95 -28.53 -25.01
C GLU A 253 51.89 -28.71 -23.91
N LEU A 254 51.78 -27.75 -23.00
CA LEU A 254 50.68 -27.69 -22.02
C LEU A 254 49.31 -27.45 -22.69
N ARG A 255 49.27 -26.63 -23.75
CA ARG A 255 48.05 -26.43 -24.55
C ARG A 255 47.70 -27.65 -25.40
N ALA A 256 48.68 -28.43 -25.86
CA ALA A 256 48.44 -29.69 -26.58
C ALA A 256 47.94 -30.81 -25.66
N MET A 257 48.43 -30.89 -24.42
CA MET A 257 47.97 -31.89 -23.44
C MET A 257 46.57 -31.62 -22.88
N TYR A 258 46.22 -30.34 -22.67
CA TYR A 258 44.92 -29.94 -22.10
C TYR A 258 43.97 -29.30 -23.12
N GLY A 259 44.36 -29.24 -24.39
CA GLY A 259 43.54 -28.82 -25.52
C GLY A 259 42.52 -29.88 -25.89
N GLY A 260 41.70 -30.29 -24.93
CA GLY A 260 40.51 -31.10 -25.18
C GLY A 260 39.62 -30.36 -26.17
N GLN A 261 39.25 -31.06 -27.24
CA GLN A 261 38.25 -30.58 -28.19
C GLN A 261 37.04 -30.02 -27.42
N PRO A 262 36.49 -28.85 -27.82
CA PRO A 262 35.30 -28.31 -27.20
C PRO A 262 34.19 -29.36 -27.31
N THR A 263 33.89 -30.00 -26.18
CA THR A 263 32.78 -30.93 -26.08
C THR A 263 31.51 -30.18 -26.49
N ALA A 264 30.73 -30.81 -27.36
CA ALA A 264 29.60 -30.22 -28.10
C ALA A 264 28.40 -29.79 -27.22
N THR A 265 28.59 -29.59 -25.92
CA THR A 265 27.56 -29.20 -24.94
C THR A 265 27.38 -27.69 -24.76
N VAL A 266 28.11 -26.84 -25.52
CA VAL A 266 28.04 -25.37 -25.39
C VAL A 266 26.86 -24.74 -26.17
N ILE A 267 26.17 -25.48 -27.04
CA ILE A 267 25.11 -24.93 -27.92
C ILE A 267 23.85 -24.51 -27.12
N GLY A 268 23.65 -25.01 -25.90
CA GLY A 268 22.54 -24.58 -25.04
C GLY A 268 22.72 -23.22 -24.37
N GLY A 269 23.97 -22.79 -24.12
CA GLY A 269 24.27 -21.61 -23.31
C GLY A 269 24.10 -20.28 -24.03
N GLU A 270 24.29 -20.23 -25.35
CA GLU A 270 24.17 -18.98 -26.12
C GLU A 270 22.73 -18.50 -26.19
N ARG A 271 21.78 -19.41 -26.38
CA ARG A 271 20.34 -19.08 -26.42
C ARG A 271 19.84 -18.57 -25.07
N GLU A 272 20.39 -19.06 -23.97
CA GLU A 272 20.05 -18.58 -22.63
C GLU A 272 20.63 -17.18 -22.37
N ARG A 273 21.90 -16.94 -22.73
CA ARG A 273 22.52 -15.61 -22.65
C ARG A 273 21.81 -14.58 -23.52
N GLU A 274 21.32 -14.97 -24.69
CA GLU A 274 20.52 -14.09 -25.55
C GLU A 274 19.18 -13.72 -24.92
N ARG A 275 18.47 -14.68 -24.30
CA ARG A 275 17.24 -14.39 -23.54
C ARG A 275 17.49 -13.49 -22.34
N GLU A 276 18.61 -13.66 -21.66
CA GLU A 276 19.01 -12.79 -20.55
C GLU A 276 19.33 -11.37 -21.04
N ARG A 277 20.10 -11.22 -22.12
CA ARG A 277 20.34 -9.92 -22.76
C ARG A 277 19.05 -9.22 -23.18
N LYS A 278 18.09 -9.97 -23.74
CA LYS A 278 16.78 -9.43 -24.10
C LYS A 278 16.00 -8.96 -22.87
N ARG A 279 15.95 -9.76 -21.80
CA ARG A 279 15.28 -9.39 -20.54
C ARG A 279 15.87 -8.10 -19.94
N LEU A 280 17.20 -8.01 -19.89
CA LEU A 280 17.88 -6.81 -19.41
C LEU A 280 17.63 -5.59 -20.31
N SER A 281 17.59 -5.78 -21.63
CA SER A 281 17.24 -4.71 -22.59
C SER A 281 15.82 -4.20 -22.35
N ASP A 282 14.84 -5.10 -22.19
CA ASP A 282 13.44 -4.74 -21.94
C ASP A 282 13.29 -4.03 -20.58
N ASP A 283 14.03 -4.45 -19.56
CA ASP A 283 14.07 -3.79 -18.25
C ASP A 283 14.64 -2.37 -18.31
N LEU A 284 15.74 -2.17 -19.04
CA LEU A 284 16.32 -0.84 -19.25
C LEU A 284 15.35 0.07 -20.02
N GLU A 285 14.61 -0.46 -20.99
CA GLU A 285 13.60 0.32 -21.70
C GLU A 285 12.41 0.69 -20.80
N ARG A 286 11.97 -0.22 -19.93
CA ARG A 286 10.96 0.07 -18.90
C ARG A 286 11.41 1.19 -17.96
N ILE A 287 12.66 1.15 -17.50
CA ILE A 287 13.24 2.18 -16.63
C ILE A 287 13.26 3.54 -17.35
N ARG A 288 13.78 3.59 -18.59
CA ARG A 288 13.80 4.83 -19.39
C ARG A 288 12.41 5.38 -19.66
N ARG A 289 11.39 4.53 -19.86
CA ARG A 289 10.00 4.97 -20.02
C ARG A 289 9.50 5.63 -18.73
N ARG A 290 9.74 5.02 -17.58
CA ARG A 290 9.35 5.56 -16.27
C ARG A 290 10.06 6.87 -15.94
N GLU A 291 11.33 7.02 -16.32
CA GLU A 291 12.07 8.28 -16.17
C GLU A 291 11.44 9.41 -17.00
N ARG A 292 11.08 9.16 -18.27
CA ARG A 292 10.38 10.13 -19.12
C ARG A 292 9.00 10.52 -18.57
N GLU A 293 8.27 9.56 -18.00
CA GLU A 293 6.98 9.83 -17.35
C GLU A 293 7.14 10.74 -16.12
N LEU A 294 8.13 10.46 -15.27
CA LEU A 294 8.43 11.29 -14.09
C LEU A 294 8.93 12.69 -14.48
N GLU A 295 9.73 12.81 -15.54
CA GLU A 295 10.18 14.10 -16.06
C GLU A 295 9.01 14.91 -16.62
N ALA A 296 8.10 14.27 -17.38
CA ALA A 296 6.89 14.90 -17.87
C ALA A 296 5.94 15.33 -16.73
N GLU A 297 5.84 14.54 -15.66
CA GLU A 297 5.06 14.90 -14.47
C GLU A 297 5.67 16.10 -13.74
N ARG A 298 7.00 16.13 -13.55
CA ARG A 298 7.69 17.30 -12.98
C ARG A 298 7.46 18.56 -13.80
N ALA A 299 7.56 18.47 -15.13
CA ALA A 299 7.30 19.59 -16.03
C ALA A 299 5.82 20.06 -16.02
N ARG A 300 4.86 19.18 -15.69
CA ARG A 300 3.46 19.58 -15.48
C ARG A 300 3.28 20.32 -14.16
N LEU A 301 3.90 19.84 -13.09
CA LEU A 301 3.85 20.49 -11.78
C LEU A 301 4.53 21.86 -11.78
N GLU A 302 5.65 22.00 -12.50
CA GLU A 302 6.35 23.28 -12.65
C GLU A 302 5.49 24.30 -13.39
N ARG A 303 4.89 23.94 -14.53
CA ARG A 303 3.94 24.81 -15.24
C ARG A 303 2.73 25.20 -14.39
N ALA A 304 2.14 24.26 -13.66
CA ALA A 304 1.02 24.55 -12.76
C ALA A 304 1.41 25.51 -11.63
N ARG A 305 2.67 25.44 -11.15
CA ARG A 305 3.21 26.38 -10.17
C ARG A 305 3.39 27.77 -10.78
N GLU A 306 3.98 27.87 -11.97
CA GLU A 306 4.16 29.14 -12.69
C GLU A 306 2.81 29.83 -12.98
N GLU A 307 1.80 29.07 -13.44
CA GLU A 307 0.44 29.56 -13.66
C GLU A 307 -0.19 30.11 -12.37
N ARG A 308 0.03 29.42 -11.23
CA ARG A 308 -0.45 29.89 -9.93
C ARG A 308 0.24 31.18 -9.49
N GLU A 309 1.55 31.28 -9.65
CA GLU A 309 2.33 32.48 -9.33
C GLU A 309 1.97 33.66 -10.25
N GLU A 310 1.64 33.40 -11.53
CA GLU A 310 1.11 34.41 -12.45
C GLU A 310 -0.29 34.90 -12.04
N ALA A 311 -1.20 33.97 -11.72
CA ALA A 311 -2.54 34.31 -11.24
C ALA A 311 -2.50 35.17 -9.96
N GLU A 312 -1.59 34.85 -9.04
CA GLU A 312 -1.37 35.65 -7.82
C GLU A 312 -0.85 37.06 -8.14
N ARG A 313 0.11 37.20 -9.07
CA ARG A 313 0.60 38.51 -9.52
C ARG A 313 -0.52 39.35 -10.16
N ILE A 314 -1.36 38.73 -10.99
CA ILE A 314 -2.53 39.40 -11.60
C ILE A 314 -3.51 39.85 -10.52
N PHE A 315 -3.81 38.99 -9.55
CA PHE A 315 -4.71 39.30 -8.45
C PHE A 315 -4.21 40.47 -7.59
N VAL A 316 -2.92 40.47 -7.22
CA VAL A 316 -2.32 41.57 -6.45
C VAL A 316 -2.41 42.89 -7.22
N ARG A 317 -2.12 42.89 -8.53
CA ARG A 317 -2.25 44.09 -9.38
C ARG A 317 -3.70 44.59 -9.44
N TYR A 318 -4.66 43.68 -9.57
CA TYR A 318 -6.09 44.01 -9.57
C TYR A 318 -6.52 44.65 -8.25
N MET A 319 -6.13 44.06 -7.12
CA MET A 319 -6.44 44.60 -5.78
C MET A 319 -5.81 45.97 -5.54
N ALA A 320 -4.57 46.20 -6.02
CA ALA A 320 -3.93 47.50 -5.93
C ALA A 320 -4.70 48.57 -6.71
N LYS A 321 -5.16 48.27 -7.93
CA LYS A 321 -5.96 49.18 -8.75
C LYS A 321 -7.32 49.49 -8.10
N ALA A 322 -8.03 48.47 -7.62
CA ALA A 322 -9.31 48.65 -6.94
C ALA A 322 -9.21 49.54 -5.69
N ASN A 323 -8.07 49.52 -4.99
CA ASN A 323 -7.81 50.41 -3.87
C ASN A 323 -7.51 51.86 -4.30
N GLN A 324 -6.89 52.08 -5.47
CA GLN A 324 -6.64 53.42 -6.01
C GLN A 324 -7.95 54.11 -6.43
N ASP A 325 -8.87 53.37 -7.05
CA ASP A 325 -10.15 53.90 -7.53
C ASP A 325 -11.13 54.29 -6.39
N ARG A 326 -10.77 54.02 -5.13
CA ARG A 326 -11.63 54.25 -3.95
C ARG A 326 -11.35 55.56 -3.21
N TRP A 327 -10.31 56.31 -3.60
CA TRP A 327 -9.90 57.58 -3.01
C TRP A 327 -10.04 58.73 -4.01
#